data_AF-A0A151L2F3-F1
#
_entry.id   AF-A0A151L2F3-F1
#
_cell.length_a   1.000
_cell.length_b   1.000
_cell.length_c   1.000
_cell.angle_alpha   90.00
_cell.angle_beta   90.00
_cell.angle_gamma   90.00
#
_symmetry.space_group_name_H-M   'P 1'
#
loop_
_entity.id
_entity.type
_entity.pdbx_description
1 polymer ?
#
loop_
_entity_poly.entity_id
_entity_poly.type
_entity_poly.pdbx_seq_one_letter_code
_entity_poly.pdbx_strand_id
1 'polypeptide(L)'
;KYDDYIKVDNYMSNNIDVVNKQNSLLSEHVINATNIVENIMTCIVQINKDTEMNFLEETKDNLLKLYENFKKEKNIINNNYKIVHLNKLKEIENSLEIYNSISTNFNKISETQNINILKNEFNNIKTKINDKVKELVHVDSTLTLESIQTFNKLYGDVMSNIQDFYKYEDINNGELKKVKLYIENITNLLGRINTFIKELNKYQDENNVIDKYIEINKENNSYIIKLKEKANNLKKNFSNLLQNIKRNE
;
A
#
# COMPACT_ATOMS: atom_id res chain seq x y z
N LYS A 1 -5.68 -3.93 25.03
CA LYS A 1 -5.96 -5.20 24.31
C LYS A 1 -6.38 -4.92 22.85
N TYR A 2 -5.61 -4.14 22.10
CA TYR A 2 -5.93 -3.83 20.69
C TYR A 2 -4.78 -4.17 19.72
N ASP A 3 -3.69 -4.78 20.20
CA ASP A 3 -2.48 -4.98 19.41
C ASP A 3 -2.37 -6.37 18.74
N ASP A 4 -3.29 -7.32 19.00
CA ASP A 4 -3.06 -8.73 18.66
C ASP A 4 -3.69 -9.24 17.35
N TYR A 5 -4.39 -8.42 16.56
CA TYR A 5 -5.16 -8.93 15.40
C TYR A 5 -4.88 -8.25 14.06
N ILE A 6 -3.63 -7.90 13.78
CA ILE A 6 -3.18 -7.72 12.40
C ILE A 6 -2.01 -8.68 12.14
N LYS A 7 -2.30 -9.98 12.20
CA LYS A 7 -1.50 -10.94 11.42
C LYS A 7 -1.94 -10.79 9.98
N VAL A 8 -1.15 -10.04 9.20
CA VAL A 8 -1.20 -10.14 7.74
C VAL A 8 -0.61 -11.51 7.42
N ASP A 9 -1.48 -12.50 7.24
CA ASP A 9 -1.05 -13.82 6.82
C ASP A 9 -0.29 -13.70 5.50
N ASN A 10 0.86 -14.38 5.43
CA ASN A 10 1.82 -14.38 4.32
C ASN A 10 1.27 -15.06 3.04
N TYR A 11 0.14 -14.59 2.51
CA TYR A 11 -0.40 -15.02 1.22
C TYR A 11 0.48 -14.64 0.00
N MET A 12 1.62 -13.98 0.22
CA MET A 12 2.60 -13.63 -0.82
C MET A 12 3.42 -14.82 -1.34
N SER A 13 3.52 -15.94 -0.61
CA SER A 13 4.50 -17.00 -0.95
C SER A 13 4.27 -17.63 -2.33
N ASN A 14 3.02 -17.96 -2.69
CA ASN A 14 2.78 -18.79 -3.88
C ASN A 14 2.97 -18.04 -5.22
N ASN A 15 2.60 -16.76 -5.31
CA ASN A 15 2.70 -16.02 -6.57
C ASN A 15 4.15 -15.61 -6.87
N ILE A 16 4.91 -15.23 -5.84
CA ILE A 16 6.32 -14.87 -5.95
C ILE A 16 7.14 -16.08 -6.43
N ASP A 17 6.88 -17.26 -5.86
CA ASP A 17 7.56 -18.50 -6.26
C ASP A 17 7.27 -18.87 -7.72
N VAL A 18 6.02 -18.70 -8.16
CA VAL A 18 5.64 -18.91 -9.57
C VAL A 18 6.35 -17.90 -10.47
N VAL A 19 6.38 -16.62 -10.11
CA VAL A 19 7.08 -15.57 -10.88
C VAL A 19 8.57 -15.86 -10.98
N ASN A 20 9.23 -16.24 -9.88
CA ASN A 20 10.65 -16.56 -9.87
C ASN A 20 10.98 -17.76 -10.75
N LYS A 21 10.18 -18.84 -10.66
CA LYS A 21 10.32 -20.01 -11.53
C LYS A 21 10.17 -19.63 -13.01
N GLN A 22 9.15 -18.85 -13.34
CA GLN A 22 8.90 -18.45 -14.73
C GLN A 22 9.94 -17.46 -15.27
N ASN A 23 10.50 -16.58 -14.44
CA ASN A 23 11.62 -15.70 -14.81
C ASN A 23 12.90 -16.48 -15.11
N SER A 24 13.18 -17.54 -14.33
CA SER A 24 14.31 -18.43 -14.62
C SER A 24 14.15 -19.10 -15.97
N LEU A 25 12.95 -19.64 -16.26
CA LEU A 25 12.63 -20.26 -17.55
C LEU A 25 12.71 -19.24 -18.70
N LEU A 26 12.20 -18.02 -18.51
CA LEU A 26 12.30 -16.94 -19.48
C LEU A 26 13.75 -16.64 -19.86
N SER A 27 14.65 -16.58 -18.87
CA SER A 27 16.06 -16.29 -19.10
C SER A 27 16.71 -17.36 -19.99
N GLU A 28 16.44 -18.64 -19.71
CA GLU A 28 16.92 -19.77 -20.51
C GLU A 28 16.41 -19.72 -21.95
N HIS A 29 15.10 -19.54 -22.14
CA HIS A 29 14.49 -19.50 -23.47
C HIS A 29 14.92 -18.27 -24.28
N VAL A 30 15.18 -17.12 -23.64
CA VAL A 30 15.74 -15.94 -24.30
C VAL A 30 17.17 -16.19 -24.78
N ILE A 31 18.00 -16.87 -23.99
CA ILE A 31 19.35 -17.26 -24.41
C ILE A 31 19.27 -18.20 -25.61
N ASN A 32 18.41 -19.22 -25.56
CA ASN A 32 18.20 -20.15 -26.68
C ASN A 32 17.74 -19.43 -27.95
N ALA A 33 16.77 -18.51 -27.85
CA ALA A 33 16.31 -17.70 -28.97
C ALA A 33 17.43 -16.82 -29.55
N THR A 34 18.28 -16.25 -28.69
CA THR A 34 19.43 -15.43 -29.12
C THR A 34 20.44 -16.25 -29.91
N ASN A 35 20.81 -17.43 -29.40
CA ASN A 35 21.70 -18.36 -30.10
C ASN A 35 21.14 -18.79 -31.47
N ILE A 36 19.82 -19.02 -31.57
CA ILE A 36 19.18 -19.35 -32.86
C ILE A 36 19.31 -18.17 -33.85
N VAL A 37 19.11 -16.93 -33.39
CA VAL A 37 19.25 -15.74 -34.23
C VAL A 37 20.70 -15.56 -34.71
N GLU A 38 21.69 -15.78 -33.85
CA GLU A 38 23.11 -15.75 -34.22
C GLU A 38 23.45 -16.82 -35.28
N ASN A 39 22.89 -18.02 -35.15
CA ASN A 39 23.05 -19.09 -36.14
C ASN A 39 22.39 -18.74 -37.49
N ILE A 40 21.21 -18.11 -37.47
CA ILE A 40 20.55 -17.60 -38.68
C ILE A 40 21.44 -16.55 -39.37
N MET A 41 21.98 -15.59 -38.61
CA MET A 41 22.89 -14.57 -39.15
C MET A 41 24.14 -15.20 -39.77
N THR A 42 24.71 -16.22 -39.12
CA THR A 42 25.86 -16.96 -39.64
C THR A 42 25.55 -17.62 -40.97
N CYS A 43 24.40 -18.32 -41.08
CA CYS A 43 23.95 -18.94 -42.34
C CYS A 43 23.78 -17.89 -43.45
N ILE A 44 23.16 -16.74 -43.15
CA ILE A 44 22.97 -15.65 -44.13
C ILE A 44 24.32 -15.09 -44.63
N VAL A 45 25.27 -14.88 -43.74
CA VAL A 45 26.63 -14.44 -44.11
C VAL A 45 27.33 -15.45 -45.01
N GLN A 46 27.09 -16.75 -44.80
CA GLN A 46 27.69 -17.82 -45.58
C GLN A 46 27.07 -17.93 -46.98
N ILE A 47 25.75 -17.77 -47.10
CA ILE A 47 25.04 -17.66 -48.40
C ILE A 47 25.63 -16.53 -49.25
N ASN A 48 25.98 -15.39 -48.63
CA ASN A 48 26.56 -14.25 -49.36
C ASN A 48 27.99 -14.51 -49.88
N LYS A 49 28.65 -15.58 -49.43
CA LYS A 49 30.04 -15.92 -49.80
C LYS A 49 30.14 -17.07 -50.79
N ASP A 50 29.15 -17.95 -50.82
CA ASP A 50 29.21 -19.19 -51.58
C ASP A 50 28.03 -19.30 -52.55
N THR A 51 28.34 -19.55 -53.83
CA THR A 51 27.35 -19.63 -54.92
C THR A 51 27.05 -21.06 -55.33
N GLU A 52 27.63 -22.07 -54.67
CA GLU A 52 27.45 -23.47 -55.03
C GLU A 52 26.04 -23.99 -54.67
N MET A 53 25.35 -24.57 -55.65
CA MET A 53 23.91 -24.86 -55.54
C MET A 53 23.57 -25.89 -54.46
N ASN A 54 24.39 -26.92 -54.28
CA ASN A 54 24.21 -27.93 -53.23
C ASN A 54 24.34 -27.32 -51.82
N PHE A 55 25.32 -26.43 -51.64
CA PHE A 55 25.52 -25.71 -50.37
C PHE A 55 24.33 -24.78 -50.06
N LEU A 56 23.81 -24.10 -51.08
CA LEU A 56 22.64 -23.23 -50.93
C LEU A 56 21.37 -24.03 -50.55
N GLU A 57 21.17 -25.22 -51.11
CA GLU A 57 20.06 -26.11 -50.72
C GLU A 57 20.18 -26.59 -49.27
N GLU A 58 21.36 -27.08 -48.85
CA GLU A 58 21.59 -27.51 -47.46
C GLU A 58 21.38 -26.35 -46.48
N THR A 59 21.86 -25.15 -46.84
CA THR A 59 21.71 -23.95 -46.00
C THR A 59 20.25 -23.51 -45.90
N LYS A 60 19.47 -23.62 -46.97
CA LYS A 60 18.02 -23.34 -46.96
C LYS A 60 17.28 -24.27 -45.99
N ASP A 61 17.57 -25.57 -46.02
CA ASP A 61 16.91 -26.54 -45.13
C ASP A 61 17.28 -26.28 -43.66
N ASN A 62 18.55 -25.92 -43.39
CA ASN A 62 18.98 -25.53 -42.05
C ASN A 62 18.28 -24.23 -41.58
N LEU A 63 18.16 -23.22 -42.44
CA LEU A 63 17.45 -21.97 -42.13
C LEU A 63 15.98 -22.21 -41.80
N LEU A 64 15.28 -23.08 -42.53
CA LEU A 64 13.91 -23.47 -42.24
C LEU A 64 13.79 -24.11 -40.85
N LYS A 65 14.71 -25.03 -40.52
CA LYS A 65 14.74 -25.68 -39.20
C LYS A 65 15.01 -24.67 -38.07
N LEU A 66 15.95 -23.76 -38.26
CA LEU A 66 16.25 -22.68 -37.30
C LEU A 66 15.05 -21.76 -37.10
N TYR A 67 14.35 -21.40 -38.18
CA TYR A 67 13.16 -20.57 -38.11
C TYR A 67 12.01 -21.24 -37.32
N GLU A 68 11.74 -22.52 -37.56
CA GLU A 68 10.71 -23.26 -36.81
C GLU A 68 11.09 -23.40 -35.33
N ASN A 69 12.37 -23.60 -35.01
CA ASN A 69 12.84 -23.61 -33.62
C ASN A 69 12.69 -22.23 -32.96
N PHE A 70 13.04 -21.15 -33.66
CA PHE A 70 12.83 -19.79 -33.17
C PHE A 70 11.35 -19.50 -32.88
N LYS A 71 10.44 -19.96 -33.74
CA LYS A 71 8.99 -19.82 -33.56
C LYS A 71 8.52 -20.53 -32.29
N LYS A 72 9.05 -21.72 -31.98
CA LYS A 72 8.75 -22.45 -30.73
C LYS A 72 9.24 -21.66 -29.51
N GLU A 73 10.49 -21.20 -29.52
CA GLU A 73 11.06 -20.40 -28.42
C GLU A 73 10.26 -19.11 -28.21
N LYS A 74 9.90 -18.40 -29.28
CA LYS A 74 9.04 -17.21 -29.23
C LYS A 74 7.71 -17.49 -28.53
N ASN A 75 7.07 -18.61 -28.83
CA ASN A 75 5.80 -18.99 -28.21
C ASN A 75 5.95 -19.29 -26.71
N ILE A 76 7.01 -20.01 -26.33
CA ILE A 76 7.29 -20.32 -24.92
C ILE A 76 7.57 -19.03 -24.12
N ILE A 77 8.43 -18.15 -24.66
CA ILE A 77 8.72 -16.84 -24.07
C ILE A 77 7.43 -16.05 -23.87
N ASN A 78 6.58 -15.95 -24.92
CA ASN A 78 5.31 -15.22 -24.83
C ASN A 78 4.38 -15.81 -23.76
N ASN A 79 4.26 -17.13 -23.67
CA ASN A 79 3.41 -17.79 -22.68
C ASN A 79 3.91 -17.56 -21.25
N ASN A 80 5.21 -17.72 -21.00
CA ASN A 80 5.80 -17.46 -19.68
C ASN A 80 5.65 -15.98 -19.30
N TYR A 81 5.78 -15.08 -20.29
CA TYR A 81 5.52 -13.66 -20.11
C TYR A 81 4.10 -13.38 -19.64
N LYS A 82 3.08 -13.98 -20.29
CA LYS A 82 1.67 -13.88 -19.87
C LYS A 82 1.48 -14.33 -18.43
N ILE A 83 2.08 -15.46 -18.05
CA ILE A 83 1.97 -16.03 -16.69
C ILE A 83 2.57 -15.09 -15.65
N VAL A 84 3.77 -14.56 -15.89
CA VAL A 84 4.43 -13.62 -14.96
C VAL A 84 3.57 -12.37 -14.76
N HIS A 85 3.05 -11.79 -15.84
CA HIS A 85 2.22 -10.60 -15.77
C HIS A 85 0.93 -10.81 -15.02
N LEU A 86 0.22 -11.90 -15.30
CA LEU A 86 -1.01 -12.24 -14.60
C LEU A 86 -0.79 -12.41 -13.09
N ASN A 87 0.29 -13.08 -12.69
CA ASN A 87 0.59 -13.27 -11.27
C ASN A 87 0.94 -11.95 -10.57
N LYS A 88 1.68 -11.06 -11.23
CA LYS A 88 1.92 -9.70 -10.70
C LYS A 88 0.62 -8.90 -10.53
N LEU A 89 -0.32 -9.00 -11.48
CA LEU A 89 -1.62 -8.35 -11.34
C LEU A 89 -2.43 -8.91 -10.16
N LYS A 90 -2.39 -10.24 -9.94
CA LYS A 90 -3.02 -10.88 -8.77
C LYS A 90 -2.38 -10.45 -7.45
N GLU A 91 -1.06 -10.27 -7.39
CA GLU A 91 -0.39 -9.74 -6.20
C GLU A 91 -0.82 -8.31 -5.87
N ILE A 92 -0.99 -7.46 -6.89
CA ILE A 92 -1.55 -6.12 -6.73
C ILE A 92 -2.99 -6.22 -6.21
N GLU A 93 -3.82 -7.10 -6.79
CA GLU A 93 -5.20 -7.30 -6.32
C GLU A 93 -5.26 -7.69 -4.83
N ASN A 94 -4.53 -8.73 -4.44
CA ASN A 94 -4.46 -9.19 -3.05
C ASN A 94 -4.02 -8.07 -2.11
N SER A 95 -3.02 -7.27 -2.51
CA SER A 95 -2.54 -6.14 -1.72
C SER A 95 -3.63 -5.07 -1.55
N LEU A 96 -4.38 -4.77 -2.61
CA LEU A 96 -5.49 -3.82 -2.56
C LEU A 96 -6.63 -4.32 -1.65
N GLU A 97 -6.93 -5.62 -1.64
CA GLU A 97 -7.93 -6.20 -0.74
C GLU A 97 -7.55 -6.10 0.73
N ILE A 98 -6.27 -6.35 1.06
CA ILE A 98 -5.72 -6.12 2.40
C ILE A 98 -5.86 -4.63 2.77
N TYR A 99 -5.51 -3.73 1.85
CA TYR A 99 -5.58 -2.28 2.11
C TYR A 99 -7.02 -1.80 2.29
N ASN A 100 -7.99 -2.40 1.59
CA ASN A 100 -9.41 -2.12 1.80
C ASN A 100 -9.90 -2.55 3.19
N SER A 101 -9.46 -3.72 3.66
CA SER A 101 -9.76 -4.19 5.01
C SER A 101 -9.16 -3.27 6.07
N ILE A 102 -7.91 -2.85 5.87
CA ILE A 102 -7.23 -1.85 6.71
C ILE A 102 -8.00 -0.52 6.72
N SER A 103 -8.41 -0.01 5.56
CA SER A 103 -9.20 1.23 5.47
C SER A 103 -10.51 1.14 6.24
N THR A 104 -11.19 -0.01 6.19
CA THR A 104 -12.45 -0.24 6.93
C THR A 104 -12.22 -0.22 8.44
N ASN A 105 -11.14 -0.83 8.91
CA ASN A 105 -10.78 -0.82 10.33
C ASN A 105 -10.39 0.57 10.81
N PHE A 106 -9.64 1.33 10.01
CA PHE A 106 -9.31 2.72 10.32
C PHE A 106 -10.55 3.61 10.43
N ASN A 107 -11.54 3.43 9.55
CA ASN A 107 -12.81 4.17 9.64
C ASN A 107 -13.51 3.90 10.98
N LYS A 108 -13.61 2.63 11.41
CA LYS A 108 -14.22 2.28 12.70
C LYS A 108 -13.47 2.87 13.89
N ILE A 109 -12.13 2.86 13.86
CA ILE A 109 -11.31 3.46 14.91
C ILE A 109 -11.53 4.97 14.94
N SER A 110 -11.53 5.63 13.77
CA SER A 110 -11.78 7.07 13.65
C SER A 110 -13.18 7.47 14.13
N GLU A 111 -14.21 6.65 13.91
CA GLU A 111 -15.56 6.86 14.45
C GLU A 111 -15.60 6.71 15.98
N THR A 112 -14.79 5.80 16.53
CA THR A 112 -14.74 5.50 17.97
C THR A 112 -13.90 6.50 18.76
N GLN A 113 -12.82 7.03 18.16
CA GLN A 113 -11.97 8.08 18.73
C GLN A 113 -12.66 9.44 18.61
N ASN A 114 -13.69 9.64 19.43
CA ASN A 114 -14.48 10.86 19.45
C ASN A 114 -13.70 11.96 20.19
N ILE A 115 -12.66 12.51 19.57
CA ILE A 115 -11.79 13.59 20.10
C ILE A 115 -12.63 14.77 20.64
N ASN A 116 -13.80 15.02 20.05
CA ASN A 116 -14.76 16.01 20.55
C ASN A 116 -15.30 15.70 21.95
N ILE A 117 -15.53 14.42 22.30
CA ILE A 117 -15.93 14.02 23.65
C ILE A 117 -14.80 14.31 24.64
N LEU A 118 -13.55 13.94 24.31
CA LEU A 118 -12.38 14.21 25.16
C LEU A 118 -12.17 15.71 25.36
N LYS A 119 -12.33 16.52 24.31
CA LYS A 119 -12.25 17.98 24.36
C LYS A 119 -13.34 18.60 25.24
N ASN A 120 -14.56 18.07 25.17
CA ASN A 120 -15.67 18.52 26.01
C ASN A 120 -15.45 18.17 27.49
N GLU A 121 -14.99 16.95 27.79
CA GLU A 121 -14.65 16.53 29.15
C GLU A 121 -13.52 17.39 29.74
N PHE A 122 -12.49 17.68 28.95
CA PHE A 122 -11.41 18.59 29.36
C PHE A 122 -11.93 19.99 29.72
N ASN A 123 -12.79 20.56 28.87
CA ASN A 123 -13.41 21.86 29.13
C ASN A 123 -14.31 21.84 30.37
N ASN A 124 -15.01 20.74 30.63
CA ASN A 124 -15.83 20.56 31.83
C ASN A 124 -14.96 20.55 33.10
N ILE A 125 -13.85 19.81 33.13
CA ILE A 125 -12.91 19.78 34.26
C ILE A 125 -12.32 21.18 34.51
N LYS A 126 -11.89 21.86 33.45
CA LYS A 126 -11.38 23.24 33.52
C LYS A 126 -12.40 24.20 34.14
N THR A 127 -13.67 24.08 33.76
CA THR A 127 -14.75 24.91 34.30
C THR A 127 -14.97 24.62 35.79
N LYS A 128 -15.04 23.34 36.18
CA LYS A 128 -15.15 22.92 37.59
C LYS A 128 -14.03 23.47 38.47
N ILE A 129 -12.78 23.43 38.00
CA ILE A 129 -11.63 24.01 38.71
C ILE A 129 -11.83 25.52 38.89
N ASN A 130 -12.16 26.23 37.82
CA ASN A 130 -12.36 27.69 37.87
C ASN A 130 -13.50 28.10 38.81
N ASP A 131 -14.61 27.37 38.80
CA ASP A 131 -15.74 27.66 39.68
C ASP A 131 -15.39 27.43 41.15
N LYS A 132 -14.67 26.35 41.47
CA LYS A 132 -14.17 26.12 42.83
C LYS A 132 -13.13 27.13 43.29
N VAL A 133 -12.25 27.59 42.39
CA VAL A 133 -11.32 28.69 42.70
C VAL A 133 -12.07 29.98 43.02
N LYS A 134 -13.14 30.32 42.27
CA LYS A 134 -13.97 31.50 42.58
C LYS A 134 -14.66 31.38 43.94
N GLU A 135 -15.22 30.21 44.27
CA GLU A 135 -15.80 29.96 45.60
C GLU A 135 -14.77 30.18 46.71
N LEU A 136 -13.53 29.72 46.49
CA LEU A 136 -12.43 29.83 47.44
C LEU A 136 -11.99 31.29 47.69
N VAL A 137 -12.06 32.15 46.67
CA VAL A 137 -11.79 33.60 46.79
C VAL A 137 -12.80 34.32 47.69
N HIS A 138 -14.00 33.77 47.86
CA HIS A 138 -15.07 34.35 48.67
C HIS A 138 -15.18 33.75 50.08
N VAL A 139 -14.29 32.85 50.48
CA VAL A 139 -14.27 32.28 51.83
C VAL A 139 -13.92 33.37 52.84
N ASP A 140 -14.71 33.45 53.93
CA ASP A 140 -14.48 34.41 55.00
C ASP A 140 -13.06 34.28 55.58
N SER A 141 -12.37 35.42 55.66
CA SER A 141 -10.98 35.53 56.15
C SER A 141 -10.86 35.43 57.68
N THR A 142 -11.97 35.34 58.41
CA THR A 142 -11.95 35.04 59.83
C THR A 142 -11.33 33.66 60.06
N LEU A 143 -10.45 33.49 61.05
CA LEU A 143 -9.80 32.20 61.35
C LEU A 143 -10.67 31.29 62.24
N THR A 144 -11.97 31.27 62.00
CA THR A 144 -12.89 30.41 62.73
C THR A 144 -12.73 28.95 62.32
N LEU A 145 -13.13 28.02 63.18
CA LEU A 145 -13.07 26.59 62.85
C LEU A 145 -13.89 26.25 61.60
N GLU A 146 -15.03 26.93 61.41
CA GLU A 146 -15.94 26.73 60.28
C GLU A 146 -15.37 27.27 58.95
N SER A 147 -14.70 28.43 58.96
CA SER A 147 -14.01 28.95 57.78
C SER A 147 -12.82 28.08 57.39
N ILE A 148 -12.06 27.56 58.38
CA ILE A 148 -10.95 26.61 58.15
C ILE A 148 -11.47 25.30 57.56
N GLN A 149 -12.60 24.77 58.03
CA GLN A 149 -13.21 23.55 57.49
C GLN A 149 -13.72 23.74 56.06
N THR A 150 -14.39 24.87 55.79
CA THR A 150 -14.85 25.25 54.46
C THR A 150 -13.68 25.40 53.49
N PHE A 151 -12.61 26.10 53.90
CA PHE A 151 -11.39 26.25 53.12
C PHE A 151 -10.75 24.90 52.79
N ASN A 152 -10.56 24.03 53.78
CA ASN A 152 -9.93 22.72 53.58
C ASN A 152 -10.73 21.82 52.64
N LYS A 153 -12.07 21.87 52.71
CA LYS A 153 -12.95 21.15 51.78
C LYS A 153 -12.79 21.66 50.34
N LEU A 154 -12.88 22.97 50.14
CA LEU A 154 -12.75 23.56 48.80
C LEU A 154 -11.35 23.33 48.21
N TYR A 155 -10.31 23.43 49.03
CA TYR A 155 -8.94 23.10 48.65
C TYR A 155 -8.81 21.62 48.22
N GLY A 156 -9.40 20.70 48.99
CA GLY A 156 -9.46 19.27 48.64
C GLY A 156 -10.16 19.01 47.31
N ASP A 157 -11.29 19.67 47.06
CA ASP A 157 -12.04 19.57 45.80
C ASP A 157 -11.22 20.10 44.61
N VAL A 158 -10.53 21.23 44.78
CA VAL A 158 -9.61 21.79 43.76
C VAL A 158 -8.49 20.79 43.46
N MET A 159 -7.85 20.23 44.49
CA MET A 159 -6.73 19.30 44.30
C MET A 159 -7.17 18.00 43.61
N SER A 160 -8.35 17.46 43.95
CA SER A 160 -8.91 16.29 43.25
C SER A 160 -9.17 16.57 41.78
N ASN A 161 -9.76 17.72 41.45
CA ASN A 161 -10.02 18.10 40.06
C ASN A 161 -8.72 18.33 39.27
N ILE A 162 -7.66 18.84 39.90
CA ILE A 162 -6.32 18.97 39.30
C ILE A 162 -5.70 17.58 39.04
N GLN A 163 -5.86 16.62 39.95
CA GLN A 163 -5.38 15.25 39.72
C GLN A 163 -6.11 14.59 38.55
N ASP A 164 -7.42 14.78 38.44
CA ASP A 164 -8.19 14.27 37.30
C ASP A 164 -7.77 14.97 36.00
N PHE A 165 -7.50 16.28 36.05
CA PHE A 165 -6.92 17.02 34.92
C PHE A 165 -5.63 16.37 34.40
N TYR A 166 -4.67 16.05 35.28
CA TYR A 166 -3.41 15.42 34.86
C TYR A 166 -3.61 14.02 34.26
N LYS A 167 -4.53 13.21 34.81
CA LYS A 167 -4.86 11.89 34.22
C LYS A 167 -5.40 12.04 32.80
N TYR A 168 -6.27 13.03 32.57
CA TYR A 168 -6.82 13.30 31.24
C TYR A 168 -5.78 13.86 30.28
N GLU A 169 -4.85 14.70 30.75
CA GLU A 169 -3.73 15.20 29.97
C GLU A 169 -2.81 14.06 29.49
N ASP A 170 -2.49 13.11 30.37
CA ASP A 170 -1.71 11.92 30.03
C ASP A 170 -2.41 11.02 29.00
N ILE A 171 -3.73 10.79 29.16
CA ILE A 171 -4.54 10.05 28.18
C ILE A 171 -4.50 10.76 26.82
N ASN A 172 -4.68 12.08 26.80
CA ASN A 172 -4.66 12.87 25.56
C ASN A 172 -3.28 12.83 24.88
N ASN A 173 -2.18 12.93 25.64
CA ASN A 173 -0.83 12.79 25.12
C ASN A 173 -0.55 11.40 24.54
N GLY A 174 -1.09 10.35 25.18
CA GLY A 174 -1.05 8.98 24.67
C GLY A 174 -1.81 8.82 23.35
N GLU A 175 -3.02 9.37 23.26
CA GLU A 175 -3.83 9.37 22.04
C GLU A 175 -3.20 10.19 20.91
N LEU A 176 -2.60 11.35 21.20
CA LEU A 176 -1.86 12.16 20.22
C LEU A 176 -0.70 11.39 19.57
N LYS A 177 0.05 10.59 20.35
CA LYS A 177 1.11 9.72 19.80
C LYS A 177 0.54 8.67 18.84
N LYS A 178 -0.61 8.07 19.17
CA LYS A 178 -1.29 7.11 18.29
C LYS A 178 -1.79 7.76 17.00
N VAL A 179 -2.38 8.96 17.10
CA VAL A 179 -2.81 9.74 15.93
C VAL A 179 -1.66 10.00 14.96
N LYS A 180 -0.48 10.41 15.46
CA LYS A 180 0.71 10.60 14.62
C LYS A 180 1.14 9.32 13.90
N LEU A 181 1.14 8.18 14.60
CA LEU A 181 1.44 6.88 14.00
C LEU A 181 0.40 6.50 12.92
N TYR A 182 -0.88 6.80 13.14
CA TYR A 182 -1.93 6.57 12.14
C TYR A 182 -1.75 7.45 10.91
N ILE A 183 -1.42 8.73 11.07
CA ILE A 183 -1.09 9.65 9.97
C ILE A 183 0.08 9.09 9.14
N GLU A 184 1.14 8.62 9.79
CA GLU A 184 2.30 8.04 9.12
C GLU A 184 1.93 6.77 8.34
N ASN A 185 1.18 5.85 8.97
CA ASN A 185 0.74 4.61 8.33
C ASN A 185 -0.16 4.86 7.12
N ILE A 186 -1.12 5.78 7.22
CA ILE A 186 -2.00 6.14 6.10
C ILE A 186 -1.19 6.79 4.97
N THR A 187 -0.21 7.64 5.30
CA THR A 187 0.68 8.27 4.32
C THR A 187 1.51 7.23 3.58
N ASN A 188 2.06 6.24 4.29
CA ASN A 188 2.79 5.12 3.70
C ASN A 188 1.91 4.28 2.76
N LEU A 189 0.67 3.98 3.16
CA LEU A 189 -0.30 3.25 2.32
C LEU A 189 -0.66 4.03 1.06
N LEU A 190 -0.87 5.34 1.15
CA LEU A 190 -1.08 6.22 -0.01
C LEU A 190 0.13 6.19 -0.97
N GLY A 191 1.35 6.21 -0.44
CA GLY A 191 2.57 6.04 -1.22
C GLY A 191 2.58 4.74 -2.02
N ARG A 192 2.27 3.61 -1.35
CA ARG A 192 2.20 2.29 -2.00
C ARG A 192 1.11 2.20 -3.07
N ILE A 193 -0.08 2.76 -2.81
CA ILE A 193 -1.17 2.82 -3.79
C ILE A 193 -0.75 3.61 -5.04
N ASN A 194 -0.04 4.74 -4.86
CA ASN A 194 0.49 5.50 -5.99
C ASN A 194 1.52 4.70 -6.80
N THR A 195 2.35 3.88 -6.14
CA THR A 195 3.26 2.95 -6.84
C THR A 195 2.50 1.92 -7.66
N PHE A 196 1.46 1.29 -7.11
CA PHE A 196 0.62 0.35 -7.86
C PHE A 196 -0.05 1.02 -9.07
N ILE A 197 -0.57 2.23 -8.93
CA ILE A 197 -1.15 2.98 -10.06
C ILE A 197 -0.10 3.22 -11.15
N LYS A 198 1.14 3.60 -10.79
CA LYS A 198 2.24 3.77 -11.75
C LYS A 198 2.61 2.46 -12.45
N GLU A 199 2.65 1.35 -11.72
CA GLU A 199 2.91 0.03 -12.30
C GLU A 199 1.79 -0.42 -13.26
N LEU A 200 0.53 -0.24 -12.86
CA LEU A 200 -0.62 -0.48 -13.73
C LEU A 200 -0.62 0.42 -14.98
N ASN A 201 -0.08 1.64 -14.90
CA ASN A 201 0.12 2.50 -16.07
C ASN A 201 1.19 1.94 -17.01
N LYS A 202 2.31 1.42 -16.51
CA LYS A 202 3.34 0.77 -17.35
C LYS A 202 2.79 -0.42 -18.12
N TYR A 203 1.87 -1.19 -17.53
CA TYR A 203 1.21 -2.27 -18.26
C TYR A 203 0.29 -1.74 -19.37
N GLN A 204 -0.33 -0.56 -19.20
CA GLN A 204 -1.27 -0.01 -20.18
C GLN A 204 -0.64 0.89 -21.25
N ASP A 205 0.59 1.39 -21.06
CA ASP A 205 1.25 2.30 -22.01
C ASP A 205 1.45 1.63 -23.38
N GLU A 206 0.66 2.07 -24.36
CA GLU A 206 0.70 1.63 -25.76
C GLU A 206 1.96 2.09 -26.50
N ASN A 207 2.70 3.08 -25.96
CA ASN A 207 3.77 3.77 -26.67
C ASN A 207 5.19 3.45 -26.19
N ASN A 208 5.38 2.57 -25.21
CA ASN A 208 6.72 2.19 -24.76
C ASN A 208 6.94 0.67 -24.74
N VAL A 209 7.69 0.26 -25.78
CA VAL A 209 8.55 -0.92 -25.87
C VAL A 209 7.89 -2.17 -26.50
N ILE A 210 8.04 -2.23 -27.83
CA ILE A 210 7.99 -3.40 -28.73
C ILE A 210 6.57 -3.95 -28.97
N ASP A 211 6.16 -3.98 -30.25
CA ASP A 211 4.91 -4.59 -30.77
C ASP A 211 4.59 -6.02 -30.26
N LYS A 212 5.50 -6.66 -29.52
CA LYS A 212 5.32 -7.95 -28.83
C LYS A 212 4.39 -7.90 -27.60
N TYR A 213 4.16 -6.72 -27.00
CA TYR A 213 3.33 -6.59 -25.79
C TYR A 213 1.83 -6.42 -26.06
N ILE A 214 1.46 -6.10 -27.30
CA ILE A 214 0.13 -5.62 -27.67
C ILE A 214 -0.96 -6.68 -27.49
N GLU A 215 -0.67 -7.97 -27.75
CA GLU A 215 -1.68 -9.04 -27.60
C GLU A 215 -1.96 -9.42 -26.14
N ILE A 216 -0.93 -9.44 -25.28
CA ILE A 216 -1.07 -9.71 -23.84
C ILE A 216 -1.84 -8.58 -23.17
N ASN A 217 -1.64 -7.35 -23.64
CA ASN A 217 -2.37 -6.18 -23.15
C ASN A 217 -3.86 -6.23 -23.46
N LYS A 218 -4.28 -6.66 -24.65
CA LYS A 218 -5.71 -6.74 -24.98
C LYS A 218 -6.49 -7.68 -24.04
N GLU A 219 -5.93 -8.84 -23.71
CA GLU A 219 -6.58 -9.82 -22.82
C GLU A 219 -6.70 -9.33 -21.37
N ASN A 220 -5.70 -8.61 -20.85
CA ASN A 220 -5.65 -8.17 -19.45
C ASN A 220 -6.07 -6.72 -19.22
N ASN A 221 -6.31 -5.92 -20.27
CA ASN A 221 -6.66 -4.51 -20.16
C ASN A 221 -7.91 -4.26 -19.31
N SER A 222 -8.96 -5.07 -19.49
CA SER A 222 -10.17 -4.97 -18.66
C SER A 222 -9.87 -5.19 -17.17
N TYR A 223 -8.96 -6.13 -16.86
CA TYR A 223 -8.56 -6.41 -15.48
C TYR A 223 -7.68 -5.28 -14.90
N ILE A 224 -6.74 -4.75 -15.69
CA ILE A 224 -5.91 -3.59 -15.30
C ILE A 224 -6.78 -2.36 -15.00
N ILE A 225 -7.79 -2.08 -15.83
CA ILE A 225 -8.74 -0.97 -15.61
C ILE A 225 -9.48 -1.14 -14.28
N LYS A 226 -10.01 -2.34 -14.00
CA LYS A 226 -10.67 -2.64 -12.71
C LYS A 226 -9.72 -2.46 -11.52
N LEU A 227 -8.46 -2.88 -11.62
CA LEU A 227 -7.48 -2.69 -10.56
C LEU A 227 -7.14 -1.21 -10.35
N LYS A 228 -7.07 -0.41 -11.42
CA LYS A 228 -6.89 1.05 -11.31
C LYS A 228 -8.07 1.71 -10.63
N GLU A 229 -9.30 1.32 -10.97
CA GLU A 229 -10.51 1.82 -10.30
C GLU A 229 -10.49 1.49 -8.80
N LYS A 230 -10.19 0.23 -8.43
CA LYS A 230 -10.02 -0.19 -7.02
C LYS A 230 -8.94 0.64 -6.32
N ALA A 231 -7.77 0.81 -6.93
CA ALA A 231 -6.66 1.58 -6.36
C ALA A 231 -7.00 3.07 -6.18
N ASN A 232 -7.68 3.68 -7.16
CA ASN A 232 -8.12 5.07 -7.08
C ASN A 232 -9.19 5.28 -6.00
N ASN A 233 -10.13 4.34 -5.85
CA ASN A 233 -11.11 4.38 -4.77
C ASN A 233 -10.43 4.30 -3.39
N LEU A 234 -9.46 3.40 -3.22
CA LEU A 234 -8.68 3.30 -1.98
C LEU A 234 -7.88 4.56 -1.70
N LYS A 235 -7.24 5.14 -2.73
CA LYS A 235 -6.54 6.42 -2.61
C LYS A 235 -7.48 7.51 -2.10
N LYS A 236 -8.70 7.60 -2.63
CA LYS A 236 -9.71 8.57 -2.17
C LYS A 236 -10.11 8.31 -0.73
N ASN A 237 -10.37 7.05 -0.35
CA ASN A 237 -10.74 6.69 1.02
C ASN A 237 -9.65 7.06 2.03
N PHE A 238 -8.41 6.67 1.79
CA PHE A 238 -7.28 7.01 2.67
C PHE A 238 -7.00 8.52 2.70
N SER A 239 -7.18 9.23 1.58
CA SER A 239 -7.02 10.69 1.54
C SER A 239 -8.08 11.38 2.41
N ASN A 240 -9.34 10.94 2.32
CA ASN A 240 -10.42 11.46 3.17
C ASN A 240 -10.17 11.16 4.65
N LEU A 241 -9.71 9.95 4.95
CA LEU A 241 -9.38 9.51 6.31
C LEU A 241 -8.25 10.35 6.90
N LEU A 242 -7.19 10.58 6.12
CA LEU A 242 -6.09 11.46 6.51
C LEU A 242 -6.56 12.90 6.74
N GLN A 243 -7.43 13.42 5.88
CA GLN A 243 -7.99 14.77 6.02
C GLN A 243 -8.86 14.89 7.28
N ASN A 244 -9.67 13.88 7.58
CA ASN A 244 -10.52 13.85 8.77
C ASN A 244 -9.67 13.81 10.05
N ILE A 245 -8.62 12.97 10.09
CA ILE A 245 -7.70 12.91 11.23
C ILE A 245 -6.99 14.26 11.43
N LYS A 246 -6.46 14.87 10.37
CA LYS A 246 -5.77 16.18 10.44
C LYS A 246 -6.68 17.34 10.83
N ARG A 247 -7.97 17.28 10.55
CA ARG A 247 -8.95 18.29 11.01
C ARG A 247 -9.25 18.20 12.51
N ASN A 248 -8.96 17.04 13.11
CA ASN A 248 -9.20 16.78 14.53
C ASN A 248 -7.94 16.92 15.39
N GLU A 249 -6.77 17.20 14.80
CA GLU A 249 -5.59 17.76 15.50
C GLU A 249 -5.86 19.22 15.95
#